data_AF-A0A6A5HJT6-F1
#
_entry.id   AF-A0A6A5HJT6-F1
#
_cell.length_a   1.000
_cell.length_b   1.000
_cell.length_c   1.000
_cell.angle_alpha   90.00
_cell.angle_beta   90.00
_cell.angle_gamma   90.00
#
_symmetry.space_group_name_H-M   'P 1'
#
loop_
_entity.id
_entity.type
_entity.pdbx_description
1 polymer ?
#
loop_
_entity_poly.entity_id
_entity_poly.type
_entity_poly.pdbx_seq_one_letter_code
_entity_poly.pdbx_strand_id
1 'polypeptide(L)'
;MSQLTLREQSPTLARLLDEYDEPESTESSTSPNSQDDPSPVDWEVCRPVKIEPTVETIVLPRGQGFDYNRWSESDIRKFLFCLIRSKPIIDVIMSHEVTGSSLFSCFLHEETSEIFRRMVGLTQGQALKIRMTLGRVHNVLYGLD
;
A
#
# COMPACT_ATOMS: atom_id res chain seq x y z
N MET A 1 -2.90 34.80 -1.18
CA MET A 1 -3.21 33.36 -1.29
C MET A 1 -3.08 32.78 0.10
N SER A 2 -4.20 32.54 0.79
CA SER A 2 -4.21 32.08 2.18
C SER A 2 -3.99 30.57 2.22
N GLN A 3 -2.94 30.13 2.91
CA GLN A 3 -2.75 28.72 3.24
C GLN A 3 -3.74 28.36 4.36
N LEU A 4 -4.85 27.74 4.00
CA LEU A 4 -5.74 27.11 4.97
C LEU A 4 -5.01 25.91 5.56
N THR A 5 -4.90 25.88 6.87
CA THR A 5 -4.20 24.81 7.58
C THR A 5 -5.06 23.55 7.60
N LEU A 6 -4.44 22.37 7.69
CA LEU A 6 -5.10 21.05 7.69
C LEU A 6 -6.23 20.93 8.74
N ARG A 7 -6.16 21.75 9.81
CA ARG A 7 -7.21 21.90 10.83
C ARG A 7 -8.55 22.42 10.29
N GLU A 8 -8.55 23.23 9.23
CA GLU A 8 -9.77 23.82 8.65
C GLU A 8 -10.46 22.89 7.65
N GLN A 9 -9.75 21.88 7.12
CA GLN A 9 -10.31 20.93 6.15
C GLN A 9 -11.01 19.74 6.81
N SER A 10 -10.67 19.40 8.06
CA SER A 10 -11.35 18.32 8.79
C SER A 10 -11.14 18.44 10.31
N PRO A 11 -12.15 18.93 11.06
CA PRO A 11 -12.07 19.03 12.53
C PRO A 11 -11.98 17.65 13.22
N THR A 12 -12.31 16.57 12.51
CA THR A 12 -12.22 15.20 13.01
C THR A 12 -10.78 14.69 13.05
N LEU A 13 -9.94 15.05 12.07
CA LEU A 13 -8.52 14.67 12.06
C LEU A 13 -7.70 15.41 13.11
N ALA A 14 -8.08 16.67 13.40
CA ALA A 14 -7.39 17.48 14.40
C ALA A 14 -7.49 16.89 15.82
N ARG A 15 -8.61 16.25 16.18
CA ARG A 15 -8.78 15.63 17.51
C ARG A 15 -7.98 14.34 17.69
N LEU A 16 -7.70 13.60 16.61
CA LEU A 16 -6.97 12.34 16.68
C LEU A 16 -5.46 12.53 16.89
N LEU A 17 -4.91 13.69 16.52
CA LEU A 17 -3.50 14.01 16.69
C LEU A 17 -3.14 14.47 18.12
N ASP A 18 -4.10 14.98 18.88
CA ASP A 18 -3.89 15.48 20.25
C ASP A 18 -3.86 14.34 21.30
N GLU A 19 -4.12 13.08 20.93
CA GLU A 19 -4.31 11.95 21.87
C GLU A 19 -3.12 10.98 21.99
N TYR A 20 -2.00 11.23 21.33
CA TYR A 20 -0.79 10.39 21.44
C TYR A 20 0.34 11.12 22.15
N ASP A 21 0.34 11.05 23.48
CA ASP A 21 1.48 11.38 24.35
C ASP A 21 2.28 10.08 24.64
N GLU A 22 3.60 10.17 24.51
CA GLU A 22 4.58 9.07 24.58
C GLU A 22 4.72 8.43 25.98
N PRO A 23 5.24 7.20 26.06
CA PRO A 23 6.10 6.84 27.19
C PRO A 23 7.55 6.50 26.80
N GLU A 24 8.44 7.44 27.12
CA GLU A 24 9.73 7.35 27.80
C GLU A 24 10.56 6.04 27.67
N SER A 25 11.67 6.13 26.92
CA SER A 25 12.74 5.13 26.87
C SER A 25 13.69 5.31 28.06
N THR A 26 13.77 4.33 28.96
CA THR A 26 14.76 4.30 30.06
C THR A 26 15.98 3.47 29.69
N GLU A 27 17.10 4.16 29.65
CA GLU A 27 18.45 3.65 29.40
C GLU A 27 18.99 2.99 30.68
N SER A 28 19.61 1.82 30.58
CA SER A 28 20.40 1.28 31.70
C SER A 28 21.71 0.68 31.18
N SER A 29 22.79 1.37 31.56
CA SER A 29 24.17 1.07 31.21
C SER A 29 24.74 0.00 32.15
N THR A 30 25.49 -0.96 31.62
CA THR A 30 26.52 -1.68 32.39
C THR A 30 27.68 -2.03 31.45
N SER A 31 28.86 -1.58 31.85
CA SER A 31 30.16 -1.69 31.17
C SER A 31 30.82 -3.07 31.32
N PRO A 32 31.87 -3.38 30.52
CA PRO A 32 32.12 -4.72 30.01
C PRO A 32 33.22 -5.45 30.79
N ASN A 33 33.17 -6.79 30.82
CA ASN A 33 34.40 -7.56 30.99
C ASN A 33 34.30 -8.97 30.41
N SER A 34 35.48 -9.44 29.98
CA SER A 34 35.86 -10.81 29.64
C SER A 34 35.68 -11.23 28.17
N GLN A 35 36.84 -11.31 27.51
CA GLN A 35 37.09 -11.97 26.23
C GLN A 35 36.58 -13.42 26.26
N ASP A 36 35.59 -13.72 25.43
CA ASP A 36 35.35 -15.06 24.90
C ASP A 36 35.48 -14.95 23.38
N ASP A 37 36.48 -15.64 22.82
CA ASP A 37 36.68 -15.79 21.38
C ASP A 37 35.39 -16.39 20.77
N PRO A 38 34.64 -15.69 19.91
CA PRO A 38 33.56 -16.34 19.21
C PRO A 38 34.18 -17.23 18.14
N SER A 39 34.02 -18.55 18.34
CA SER A 39 34.07 -19.57 17.29
C SER A 39 33.57 -18.99 15.95
N PRO A 40 34.23 -19.28 14.81
CA PRO A 40 33.81 -18.73 13.52
C PRO A 40 32.34 -19.07 13.31
N VAL A 41 31.50 -18.03 13.32
CA VAL A 41 30.08 -18.17 12.99
C VAL A 41 30.06 -18.62 11.54
N ASP A 42 29.65 -19.87 11.33
CA ASP A 42 29.40 -20.40 10.00
C ASP A 42 28.28 -19.54 9.41
N TRP A 43 28.66 -18.55 8.62
CA TRP A 43 27.78 -17.56 8.00
C TRP A 43 27.04 -18.21 6.86
N GLU A 44 26.53 -19.43 7.04
CA GLU A 44 25.68 -20.15 6.07
C GLU A 44 24.76 -19.12 5.47
N VAL A 45 25.11 -18.71 4.25
CA VAL A 45 24.53 -17.57 3.59
C VAL A 45 23.08 -17.96 3.45
N CYS A 46 22.23 -17.37 4.28
CA CYS A 46 20.80 -17.35 4.07
C CYS A 46 20.61 -16.73 2.69
N ARG A 47 20.68 -17.56 1.66
CA ARG A 47 20.45 -17.14 0.28
C ARG A 47 19.07 -16.52 0.32
N PRO A 48 18.92 -15.23 -0.02
CA PRO A 48 17.62 -14.59 -0.04
C PRO A 48 16.69 -15.49 -0.83
N VAL A 49 15.56 -15.88 -0.22
CA VAL A 49 14.55 -16.70 -0.89
C VAL A 49 14.24 -16.02 -2.21
N LYS A 50 14.34 -16.78 -3.30
CA LYS A 50 14.08 -16.27 -4.65
C LYS A 50 12.68 -15.64 -4.63
N ILE A 51 12.61 -14.32 -4.74
CA ILE A 51 11.34 -13.59 -4.75
C ILE A 51 10.73 -13.82 -6.13
N GLU A 52 9.71 -14.66 -6.19
CA GLU A 52 8.91 -14.78 -7.40
C GLU A 52 7.98 -13.57 -7.52
N PRO A 53 7.85 -12.97 -8.72
CA PRO A 53 6.96 -11.84 -8.91
C PRO A 53 5.52 -12.26 -8.64
N THR A 54 4.95 -11.78 -7.54
CA THR A 54 3.55 -12.05 -7.14
C THR A 54 2.51 -11.54 -8.16
N VAL A 55 2.94 -10.73 -9.13
CA VAL A 55 2.12 -10.19 -10.21
C VAL A 55 2.78 -10.54 -11.54
N GLU A 56 2.39 -11.67 -12.12
CA GLU A 56 3.00 -12.24 -13.34
C GLU A 56 2.53 -11.59 -14.64
N THR A 57 1.48 -10.77 -14.65
CA THR A 57 1.06 -10.08 -15.87
C THR A 57 0.18 -8.89 -15.53
N ILE A 58 0.57 -7.69 -15.98
CA ILE A 58 -0.29 -6.52 -15.91
C ILE A 58 -1.42 -6.75 -16.92
N VAL A 59 -2.61 -7.11 -16.46
CA VAL A 59 -3.80 -7.15 -17.31
C VAL A 59 -4.41 -5.76 -17.28
N LEU A 60 -3.90 -4.86 -18.13
CA LEU A 60 -4.56 -3.59 -18.40
C LEU A 60 -5.89 -3.85 -19.12
N PRO A 61 -6.97 -3.14 -18.76
CA PRO A 61 -8.18 -3.11 -19.58
C PRO A 61 -7.85 -2.72 -21.02
N ARG A 62 -8.27 -3.54 -22.00
CA ARG A 62 -7.89 -3.35 -23.41
C ARG A 62 -8.33 -1.97 -23.91
N GLY A 63 -7.37 -1.13 -24.27
CA GLY A 63 -7.59 0.16 -24.96
C GLY A 63 -7.78 1.39 -24.06
N GLN A 64 -7.85 1.25 -22.74
CA GLN A 64 -8.00 2.40 -21.82
C GLN A 64 -6.71 2.79 -21.10
N GLY A 65 -5.75 1.86 -20.99
CA GLY A 65 -4.43 2.15 -20.42
C GLY A 65 -4.51 2.80 -19.03
N PHE A 66 -3.85 3.94 -18.89
CA PHE A 66 -3.70 4.74 -17.66
C PHE A 66 -4.78 5.82 -17.49
N ASP A 67 -5.68 6.00 -18.47
CA ASP A 67 -6.78 6.96 -18.33
C ASP A 67 -7.87 6.35 -17.46
N TYR A 68 -7.67 6.43 -16.15
CA TYR A 68 -8.57 5.88 -15.15
C TYR A 68 -9.98 6.47 -15.22
N ASN A 69 -10.16 7.65 -15.82
CA ASN A 69 -11.48 8.24 -16.04
C ASN A 69 -12.30 7.47 -17.08
N ARG A 70 -11.63 6.70 -17.94
CA ARG A 70 -12.28 5.90 -18.99
C ARG A 70 -12.53 4.47 -18.58
N TRP A 71 -12.07 4.05 -17.40
CA TRP A 71 -12.30 2.70 -16.89
C TRP A 71 -13.79 2.50 -16.62
N SER A 72 -14.39 1.53 -17.30
CA SER A 72 -15.75 1.11 -16.99
C SER A 72 -15.78 0.30 -15.70
N GLU A 73 -16.97 0.13 -15.11
CA GLU A 73 -17.16 -0.77 -13.96
C GLU A 73 -16.64 -2.19 -14.27
N SER A 74 -16.84 -2.68 -15.50
CA SER A 74 -16.36 -3.99 -15.94
C SER A 74 -14.83 -4.06 -15.92
N ASP A 75 -14.17 -2.98 -16.31
CA ASP A 75 -12.71 -2.90 -16.38
C ASP A 75 -12.09 -2.89 -14.98
N ILE A 76 -12.69 -2.12 -14.06
CA ILE A 76 -12.32 -2.10 -12.64
C ILE A 76 -12.49 -3.50 -12.01
N ARG A 77 -13.63 -4.16 -12.25
CA ARG A 77 -13.88 -5.51 -11.74
C ARG A 77 -12.86 -6.52 -12.26
N LYS A 78 -12.54 -6.49 -13.56
CA LYS A 78 -11.52 -7.38 -14.16
C LYS A 78 -10.15 -7.12 -13.55
N PHE A 79 -9.76 -5.85 -13.43
CA PHE A 79 -8.50 -5.44 -12.82
C PHE A 79 -8.39 -5.98 -11.37
N LEU A 80 -9.40 -5.74 -10.54
CA LEU A 80 -9.41 -6.21 -9.15
C LEU A 80 -9.45 -7.73 -9.05
N PHE A 81 -10.15 -8.41 -9.96
CA PHE A 81 -10.21 -9.87 -10.01
C PHE A 81 -8.85 -10.49 -10.29
N CYS A 82 -8.03 -9.88 -11.15
CA CYS A 82 -6.66 -10.33 -11.41
C CYS A 82 -5.77 -10.28 -10.17
N LEU A 83 -6.03 -9.37 -9.22
CA LEU A 83 -5.15 -9.11 -8.07
C LEU A 83 -5.62 -9.78 -6.77
N ILE A 84 -6.92 -9.69 -6.48
CA ILE A 84 -7.53 -10.11 -5.21
C ILE A 84 -8.01 -11.56 -5.31
N ARG A 85 -8.48 -11.98 -6.50
CA ARG A 85 -9.12 -13.29 -6.75
C ARG A 85 -10.27 -13.65 -5.78
N SER A 86 -10.92 -12.65 -5.20
CA SER A 86 -12.05 -12.81 -4.27
C SER A 86 -13.24 -11.98 -4.73
N LYS A 87 -14.26 -12.66 -5.26
CA LYS A 87 -15.50 -12.00 -5.73
C LYS A 87 -16.22 -11.22 -4.60
N PRO A 88 -16.38 -11.76 -3.37
CA PRO A 88 -17.03 -11.03 -2.29
C PRO A 88 -16.35 -9.69 -1.96
N ILE A 89 -15.01 -9.67 -1.91
CA ILE A 89 -14.26 -8.43 -1.61
C ILE A 89 -14.42 -7.42 -2.76
N ILE A 90 -14.40 -7.91 -4.01
CA ILE A 90 -14.62 -7.04 -5.17
C ILE A 90 -16.02 -6.43 -5.14
N ASP A 91 -17.05 -7.21 -4.81
CA ASP A 91 -18.41 -6.70 -4.71
C ASP A 91 -18.54 -5.65 -3.59
N VAL A 92 -17.85 -5.82 -2.46
CA VAL A 92 -17.74 -4.78 -1.41
C VAL A 92 -17.08 -3.51 -1.95
N ILE A 93 -15.95 -3.62 -2.63
CA ILE A 93 -15.27 -2.47 -3.25
C ILE A 93 -16.21 -1.74 -4.23
N MET A 94 -16.89 -2.49 -5.10
CA MET A 94 -17.80 -1.91 -6.09
C MET A 94 -19.06 -1.29 -5.47
N SER A 95 -19.47 -1.74 -4.27
CA SER A 95 -20.61 -1.15 -3.55
C SER A 95 -20.35 0.29 -3.07
N HIS A 96 -19.08 0.71 -3.03
CA HIS A 96 -18.68 2.09 -2.71
C HIS A 96 -18.64 3.01 -3.95
N GLU A 97 -19.24 2.60 -5.07
CA GLU A 97 -19.31 3.39 -6.32
C GLU A 97 -17.93 3.85 -6.82
N VAL A 98 -16.92 2.99 -6.62
CA VAL A 98 -15.53 3.29 -6.97
C VAL A 98 -15.38 3.39 -8.49
N THR A 99 -14.90 4.54 -8.96
CA THR A 99 -14.43 4.78 -10.32
C THR A 99 -12.94 4.43 -10.45
N GLY A 100 -12.41 4.33 -11.68
CA GLY A 100 -10.97 4.10 -11.86
C GLY A 100 -10.14 5.20 -11.19
N SER A 101 -10.56 6.46 -11.34
CA SER A 101 -9.84 7.62 -10.77
C SER A 101 -9.90 7.65 -9.24
N SER A 102 -11.05 7.30 -8.64
CA SER A 102 -11.13 7.21 -7.18
C SER A 102 -10.33 6.01 -6.66
N LEU A 103 -10.33 4.87 -7.37
CA LEU A 103 -9.49 3.72 -7.04
C LEU A 103 -8.00 4.11 -7.05
N PHE A 104 -7.55 4.83 -8.08
CA PHE A 104 -6.18 5.32 -8.15
C PHE A 104 -5.85 6.23 -6.95
N SER A 105 -6.71 7.22 -6.67
CA SER A 105 -6.52 8.14 -5.54
C SER A 105 -6.48 7.43 -4.18
N CYS A 106 -7.27 6.37 -4.00
CA CYS A 106 -7.23 5.54 -2.80
C CYS A 106 -5.88 4.86 -2.59
N PHE A 107 -5.13 4.55 -3.64
CA PHE A 107 -3.85 3.83 -3.54
C PHE A 107 -2.63 4.71 -3.81
N LEU A 108 -2.82 6.01 -4.03
CA LEU A 108 -1.74 6.97 -4.27
C LEU A 108 -0.88 7.17 -3.01
N HIS A 109 -1.54 7.45 -1.88
CA HIS A 109 -0.89 7.68 -0.59
C HIS A 109 -1.08 6.50 0.36
N GLU A 110 -0.12 6.31 1.27
CA GLU A 110 -0.18 5.20 2.22
C GLU A 110 -1.35 5.35 3.20
N GLU A 111 -1.59 6.57 3.67
CA GLU A 111 -2.68 6.90 4.57
C GLU A 111 -4.05 6.61 3.94
N THR A 112 -4.30 7.11 2.73
CA THR A 112 -5.57 6.85 2.01
C THR A 112 -5.74 5.38 1.69
N SER A 113 -4.64 4.69 1.36
CA SER A 113 -4.63 3.25 1.08
C SER A 113 -4.97 2.45 2.33
N GLU A 114 -4.47 2.83 3.50
CA GLU A 114 -4.73 2.13 4.76
C GLU A 114 -6.17 2.33 5.23
N ILE A 115 -6.70 3.56 5.10
CA ILE A 115 -8.11 3.85 5.40
C ILE A 115 -9.02 3.03 4.49
N PHE A 116 -8.78 3.08 3.18
CA PHE A 116 -9.57 2.35 2.20
C PHE A 116 -9.47 0.84 2.45
N ARG A 117 -8.27 0.31 2.71
CA ARG A 117 -8.03 -1.10 3.03
C ARG A 117 -8.90 -1.57 4.20
N ARG A 118 -8.92 -0.82 5.30
CA ARG A 118 -9.72 -1.15 6.49
C ARG A 118 -11.21 -1.09 6.20
N MET A 119 -11.65 -0.09 5.43
CA MET A 119 -13.05 0.10 5.06
C MET A 119 -13.62 -1.10 4.29
N VAL A 120 -12.90 -1.58 3.27
CA VAL A 120 -13.40 -2.65 2.38
C VAL A 120 -12.94 -4.07 2.78
N GLY A 121 -12.18 -4.19 3.87
CA GLY A 121 -11.70 -5.47 4.39
C GLY A 121 -10.57 -6.12 3.56
N LEU A 122 -9.71 -5.32 2.93
CA LEU A 122 -8.55 -5.84 2.20
C LEU A 122 -7.44 -6.29 3.16
N THR A 123 -6.75 -7.37 2.82
CA THR A 123 -5.48 -7.72 3.50
C THR A 123 -4.38 -6.75 3.08
N GLN A 124 -3.35 -6.61 3.91
CA GLN A 124 -2.18 -5.79 3.59
C GLN A 124 -1.53 -6.23 2.27
N GLY A 125 -1.43 -7.55 2.03
CA GLY A 125 -0.90 -8.10 0.78
C GLY A 125 -1.75 -7.77 -0.44
N GLN A 126 -3.08 -7.77 -0.33
CA GLN A 126 -3.96 -7.38 -1.44
C GLN A 126 -3.84 -5.88 -1.76
N ALA A 127 -3.85 -5.03 -0.73
CA ALA A 127 -3.65 -3.59 -0.88
C ALA A 127 -2.30 -3.26 -1.55
N LEU A 128 -1.23 -3.94 -1.12
CA LEU A 128 0.10 -3.78 -1.71
C LEU A 128 0.14 -4.19 -3.18
N LYS A 129 -0.50 -5.32 -3.57
CA LYS A 129 -0.59 -5.73 -4.97
C LYS A 129 -1.28 -4.68 -5.84
N ILE A 130 -2.39 -4.11 -5.36
CA ILE A 130 -3.11 -3.05 -6.08
C ILE A 130 -2.20 -1.84 -6.27
N ARG A 131 -1.58 -1.37 -5.19
CA ARG A 131 -0.66 -0.22 -5.22
C ARG A 131 0.50 -0.43 -6.19
N MET A 132 1.18 -1.58 -6.10
CA MET A 132 2.30 -1.90 -6.99
C MET A 132 1.87 -2.01 -8.45
N THR A 133 0.70 -2.59 -8.72
CA THR A 133 0.19 -2.73 -10.09
C THR A 133 -0.15 -1.37 -10.68
N LEU A 134 -0.83 -0.50 -9.94
CA LEU A 134 -1.09 0.89 -10.36
C LEU A 134 0.21 1.66 -10.57
N GLY A 135 1.20 1.53 -9.67
CA GLY A 135 2.52 2.13 -9.85
C GLY A 135 3.23 1.67 -11.13
N ARG A 136 3.18 0.37 -11.46
CA ARG A 136 3.74 -0.15 -12.71
C ARG A 136 3.04 0.40 -13.95
N VAL A 137 1.71 0.55 -13.92
CA VAL A 137 0.96 1.19 -15.01
C VAL A 137 1.47 2.61 -15.30
N HIS A 138 1.87 3.35 -14.27
CA HIS A 138 2.50 4.66 -14.43
C HIS A 138 3.95 4.59 -14.92
N ASN A 139 4.77 3.66 -14.42
CA ASN A 139 6.16 3.54 -14.84
C ASN A 139 6.30 3.23 -16.33
N VAL A 140 5.48 2.30 -16.85
CA VAL A 140 5.41 1.99 -18.28
C VAL A 140 5.07 3.23 -19.11
N LEU A 141 4.25 4.14 -18.58
CA LEU A 141 3.87 5.37 -19.26
C LEU A 141 5.01 6.40 -19.32
N TYR A 142 5.76 6.56 -18.22
CA TYR A 142 6.87 7.51 -18.18
C TYR A 142 8.14 6.97 -18.88
N GLY A 143 8.10 5.77 -19.47
CA GLY A 143 9.27 5.12 -20.07
C GLY A 143 10.35 4.81 -19.03
N LEU A 144 9.94 4.56 -17.79
CA LEU A 144 10.81 4.25 -16.66
C LEU A 144 10.97 2.74 -16.44
N ASP A 145 10.43 1.92 -17.34
CA ASP A 145 10.39 0.45 -17.32
C ASP A 145 11.10 -0.13 -18.54
#